data_AF-A0A4Q3VEQ9-F1
#
_entry.id   AF-A0A4Q3VEQ9-F1
#
_cell.length_a   1.000
_cell.length_b   1.000
_cell.length_c   1.000
_cell.angle_alpha   90.00
_cell.angle_beta   90.00
_cell.angle_gamma   90.00
#
_symmetry.space_group_name_H-M   'P 1'
#
loop_
_entity.id
_entity.type
_entity.pdbx_description
1 polymer ?
#
loop_
_entity_poly.entity_id
_entity_poly.type
_entity_poly.pdbx_seq_one_letter_code
_entity_poly.pdbx_strand_id
1 'polypeptide(L)'
;MTVLALMLAIPISPSPLNQADKPKPVPLVQISAAINRLVRRLDEIEATAEPALFKRHLRSVRALVRAEEGRAAVYSGTPHDITAETLKFVQQMQRGFDADAAKWESYLNGRRSLVMAYVSPRDHSIAHYGLTLPKEWKPDTAYPLVFELHGASDTNPLSWNAAQVGLPEGVSAEVYDRPAMIPMQERKGVHVYPFGRGNSGYVDIGETDVWEALADAEKTVRLDPDRYYLYGFSMGGGGTWQLATREPDRWAAAAILAPAPKGFETDRATGVARNVANLPLWMWIGDKDFLLPYAHGIRDELAKYKIPLVYTEAPGVGHEFRGEAQTAAMRFFDGKVRQRPLHFAYVAHTDRHFGAWGVTLVRDLSMSGAPNFECWISGSSVRLESIGTPGLTLDLSAMGLKGEVVVSWNGKEAYRGEPKVVGVGVVPEKGQF
;
A
#
# COMPACT_ATOMS: atom_id res chain seq x y z
N MET A 1 7.68 6.70 -43.71
CA MET A 1 8.95 6.25 -43.09
C MET A 1 8.65 5.86 -41.66
N THR A 2 8.63 4.56 -41.41
CA THR A 2 8.19 3.92 -40.18
C THR A 2 9.29 4.02 -39.13
N VAL A 3 9.05 4.74 -38.03
CA VAL A 3 9.99 4.82 -36.91
C VAL A 3 9.74 3.61 -36.00
N LEU A 4 10.65 2.65 -36.08
CA LEU A 4 10.70 1.48 -35.21
C LEU A 4 11.14 1.95 -33.80
N ALA A 5 10.23 1.91 -32.84
CA ALA A 5 10.51 2.22 -31.45
C ALA A 5 11.38 1.10 -30.84
N LEU A 6 12.62 1.43 -30.51
CA LEU A 6 13.51 0.54 -29.76
C LEU A 6 13.08 0.55 -28.29
N MET A 7 12.16 -0.34 -27.91
CA MET A 7 11.90 -0.65 -26.50
C MET A 7 13.13 -1.38 -25.93
N LEU A 8 14.05 -0.62 -25.35
CA LEU A 8 15.04 -1.17 -24.44
C LEU A 8 14.33 -1.46 -23.11
N ALA A 9 13.77 -2.66 -23.01
CA ALA A 9 13.49 -3.27 -21.72
C ALA A 9 14.83 -3.47 -21.01
N ILE A 10 15.21 -2.52 -20.15
CA ILE A 10 16.32 -2.74 -19.22
C ILE A 10 15.79 -3.77 -18.22
N PRO A 11 16.35 -4.98 -18.15
CA PRO A 11 15.95 -5.92 -17.12
C PRO A 11 16.34 -5.30 -15.79
N ILE A 12 15.37 -5.04 -14.93
CA ILE A 12 15.60 -4.93 -13.49
C ILE A 12 15.98 -6.34 -13.04
N SER A 13 17.21 -6.72 -13.35
CA SER A 13 17.86 -7.87 -12.79
C SER A 13 17.97 -7.57 -11.30
N PRO A 14 17.38 -8.37 -10.39
CA PRO A 14 17.97 -8.43 -9.06
C PRO A 14 19.44 -8.76 -9.30
N SER A 15 20.36 -8.06 -8.62
CA SER A 15 21.77 -8.48 -8.60
C SER A 15 21.78 -10.01 -8.47
N PRO A 16 22.46 -10.76 -9.37
CA PRO A 16 22.37 -12.20 -9.35
C PRO A 16 22.83 -12.64 -7.97
N LEU A 17 21.89 -13.07 -7.13
CA LEU A 17 22.22 -14.00 -6.06
C LEU A 17 22.91 -15.14 -6.81
N ASN A 18 24.22 -15.18 -6.64
CA ASN A 18 25.11 -16.14 -7.26
C ASN A 18 24.41 -17.50 -7.13
N GLN A 19 24.12 -18.19 -8.23
CA GLN A 19 23.47 -19.51 -8.17
C GLN A 19 24.27 -20.49 -7.27
N ALA A 20 25.54 -20.18 -7.04
CA ALA A 20 26.47 -20.87 -6.14
C ALA A 20 26.12 -20.81 -4.64
N ASP A 21 25.23 -19.90 -4.18
CA ASP A 21 24.93 -19.69 -2.76
C ASP A 21 23.52 -20.12 -2.31
N LYS A 22 22.73 -20.75 -3.20
CA LYS A 22 21.41 -21.25 -2.78
C LYS A 22 21.60 -22.42 -1.79
N PRO A 23 20.96 -22.36 -0.60
CA PRO A 23 21.07 -23.44 0.37
C PRO A 23 20.57 -24.76 -0.24
N LYS A 24 21.29 -25.84 0.04
CA LYS A 24 20.96 -27.17 -0.49
C LYS A 24 19.53 -27.57 -0.07
N PRO A 25 18.69 -28.05 -1.01
CA PRO A 25 17.35 -28.53 -0.69
C PRO A 25 17.33 -29.52 0.47
N VAL A 26 16.27 -29.47 1.26
CA VAL A 26 16.07 -30.34 2.44
C VAL A 26 14.83 -31.21 2.26
N PRO A 27 14.81 -32.44 2.83
CA PRO A 27 13.63 -33.30 2.77
C PRO A 27 12.39 -32.65 3.37
N LEU A 28 11.23 -32.80 2.72
CA LEU A 28 9.94 -32.25 3.19
C LEU A 28 9.60 -32.65 4.64
N VAL A 29 10.00 -33.85 5.08
CA VAL A 29 9.80 -34.30 6.47
C VAL A 29 10.47 -33.38 7.50
N GLN A 30 11.60 -32.74 7.17
CA GLN A 30 12.26 -31.79 8.05
C GLN A 30 11.45 -30.49 8.17
N ILE A 31 10.86 -30.03 7.07
CA ILE A 31 9.98 -28.85 7.04
C ILE A 31 8.73 -29.14 7.88
N SER A 32 8.04 -30.25 7.61
CA SER A 32 6.83 -30.63 8.34
C SER A 32 7.10 -30.79 9.84
N ALA A 33 8.25 -31.36 10.22
CA ALA A 33 8.63 -31.45 11.63
C ALA A 33 8.82 -30.06 12.27
N ALA A 34 9.51 -29.14 11.60
CA ALA A 34 9.70 -27.77 12.09
C ALA A 34 8.35 -27.02 12.17
N ILE A 35 7.51 -27.11 11.15
CA ILE A 35 6.19 -26.45 11.17
C ILE A 35 5.32 -27.02 12.28
N ASN A 36 5.28 -28.34 12.46
CA ASN A 36 4.51 -28.97 13.54
C ASN A 36 4.98 -28.54 14.94
N ARG A 37 6.30 -28.37 15.14
CA ARG A 37 6.84 -27.81 16.39
C ARG A 37 6.37 -26.38 16.62
N LEU A 38 6.45 -25.52 15.60
CA LEU A 38 6.00 -24.13 15.70
C LEU A 38 4.49 -24.05 15.95
N VAL A 39 3.69 -24.80 15.20
CA VAL A 39 2.23 -24.81 15.35
C VAL A 39 1.82 -25.26 16.75
N ARG A 40 2.42 -26.32 17.29
CA ARG A 40 2.16 -26.74 18.67
C ARG A 40 2.46 -25.61 19.66
N ARG A 41 3.59 -24.93 19.49
CA ARG A 41 3.96 -23.79 20.34
C ARG A 41 2.94 -22.65 20.24
N LEU A 42 2.46 -22.34 19.04
CA LEU A 42 1.42 -21.32 18.83
C LEU A 42 0.10 -21.73 19.50
N ASP A 43 -0.30 -22.99 19.41
CA ASP A 43 -1.54 -23.51 20.00
C ASP A 43 -1.49 -23.44 21.55
N GLU A 44 -0.34 -23.76 22.15
CA GLU A 44 -0.11 -23.61 23.59
C GLU A 44 -0.27 -22.17 24.06
N ILE A 45 0.28 -21.21 23.31
CA ILE A 45 0.15 -19.78 23.62
C ILE A 45 -1.30 -19.32 23.42
N GLU A 46 -1.94 -19.69 22.31
CA GLU A 46 -3.29 -19.26 21.94
C GLU A 46 -4.33 -19.64 23.00
N ALA A 47 -4.17 -20.80 23.65
CA ALA A 47 -5.08 -21.30 24.68
C ALA A 47 -5.27 -20.34 25.86
N THR A 48 -4.29 -19.48 26.14
CA THR A 48 -4.30 -18.52 27.27
C THR A 48 -4.05 -17.08 26.84
N ALA A 49 -3.77 -16.84 25.55
CA ALA A 49 -3.44 -15.52 25.02
C ALA A 49 -4.60 -14.55 25.23
N GLU A 50 -4.31 -13.33 25.66
CA GLU A 50 -5.21 -12.19 25.55
C GLU A 50 -4.38 -10.99 25.06
N PRO A 51 -4.98 -10.01 24.36
CA PRO A 51 -6.38 -9.91 23.95
C PRO A 51 -6.71 -10.75 22.70
N ALA A 52 -7.97 -10.71 22.23
CA ALA A 52 -8.42 -11.32 20.98
C ALA A 52 -7.55 -10.97 19.75
N LEU A 53 -6.99 -9.76 19.71
CA LEU A 53 -6.05 -9.33 18.68
C LEU A 53 -4.77 -10.19 18.67
N PHE A 54 -4.24 -10.55 19.84
CA PHE A 54 -3.08 -11.43 19.96
C PHE A 54 -3.41 -12.86 19.55
N LYS A 55 -4.59 -13.40 19.93
CA LYS A 55 -5.06 -14.70 19.42
C LYS A 55 -5.12 -14.71 17.89
N ARG A 56 -5.64 -13.63 17.29
CA ARG A 56 -5.69 -13.51 15.83
C ARG A 56 -4.31 -13.50 15.18
N HIS A 57 -3.33 -12.82 15.79
CA HIS A 57 -1.96 -12.86 15.34
C HIS A 57 -1.41 -14.30 15.30
N LEU A 58 -1.58 -15.07 16.38
CA LEU A 58 -1.12 -16.47 16.46
C LEU A 58 -1.76 -17.34 15.38
N ARG A 59 -3.08 -17.18 15.15
CA ARG A 59 -3.81 -17.86 14.06
C ARG A 59 -3.27 -17.48 12.68
N SER A 60 -2.96 -16.21 12.47
CA SER A 60 -2.41 -15.69 11.21
C SER A 60 -1.05 -16.31 10.92
N VAL A 61 -0.17 -16.35 11.92
CA VAL A 61 1.14 -17.01 11.80
C VAL A 61 0.98 -18.48 11.48
N ARG A 62 0.11 -19.20 12.21
CA ARG A 62 -0.20 -20.62 11.96
C ARG A 62 -0.67 -20.86 10.52
N ALA A 63 -1.59 -20.02 10.03
CA ALA A 63 -2.12 -20.13 8.67
C ALA A 63 -1.02 -19.93 7.61
N LEU A 64 -0.16 -18.92 7.79
CA LEU A 64 0.93 -18.63 6.87
C LEU A 64 1.97 -19.75 6.79
N VAL A 65 2.39 -20.30 7.92
CA VAL A 65 3.38 -21.40 7.90
C VAL A 65 2.79 -22.68 7.29
N ARG A 66 1.48 -22.93 7.45
CA ARG A 66 0.80 -24.04 6.79
C ARG A 66 0.65 -23.84 5.28
N ALA A 67 0.36 -22.62 4.83
CA ALA A 67 0.38 -22.31 3.41
C ALA A 67 1.78 -22.49 2.81
N GLU A 68 2.81 -22.10 3.54
CA GLU A 68 4.20 -22.27 3.13
C GLU A 68 4.61 -23.75 3.04
N GLU A 69 4.10 -24.61 3.94
CA GLU A 69 4.31 -26.07 3.84
C GLU A 69 3.84 -26.62 2.49
N GLY A 70 2.63 -26.24 2.08
CA GLY A 70 2.08 -26.63 0.77
C GLY A 70 2.91 -26.07 -0.38
N ARG A 71 3.32 -24.80 -0.29
CA ARG A 71 4.17 -24.16 -1.32
C ARG A 71 5.52 -24.87 -1.45
N ALA A 72 6.18 -25.19 -0.34
CA ALA A 72 7.45 -25.91 -0.34
C ALA A 72 7.30 -27.32 -0.94
N ALA A 73 6.17 -28.01 -0.67
CA ALA A 73 5.88 -29.30 -1.29
C ALA A 73 5.73 -29.21 -2.82
N VAL A 74 5.06 -28.16 -3.34
CA VAL A 74 4.92 -27.94 -4.79
C VAL A 74 6.26 -27.70 -5.48
N TYR A 75 7.17 -26.95 -4.86
CA TYR A 75 8.45 -26.60 -5.48
C TYR A 75 9.59 -27.59 -5.20
N SER A 76 9.39 -28.54 -4.29
CA SER A 76 10.41 -29.53 -3.92
C SER A 76 10.93 -30.31 -5.14
N GLY A 77 12.25 -30.35 -5.31
CA GLY A 77 12.93 -31.04 -6.41
C GLY A 77 12.87 -30.31 -7.75
N THR A 78 12.30 -29.11 -7.82
CA THR A 78 12.27 -28.27 -9.03
C THR A 78 13.47 -27.31 -9.07
N PRO A 79 13.77 -26.65 -10.21
CA PRO A 79 14.77 -25.56 -10.25
C PRO A 79 14.44 -24.36 -9.34
N HIS A 80 13.21 -24.28 -8.85
CA HIS A 80 12.71 -23.25 -7.94
C HIS A 80 12.49 -23.79 -6.52
N ASP A 81 13.17 -24.86 -6.14
CA ASP A 81 13.08 -25.43 -4.79
C ASP A 81 13.36 -24.37 -3.70
N ILE A 82 12.41 -24.25 -2.77
CA ILE A 82 12.44 -23.32 -1.63
C ILE A 82 12.56 -24.02 -0.28
N THR A 83 12.71 -25.36 -0.25
CA THR A 83 12.63 -26.18 0.96
C THR A 83 13.57 -25.73 2.07
N ALA A 84 14.82 -25.44 1.72
CA ALA A 84 15.84 -25.03 2.68
C ALA A 84 15.61 -23.60 3.20
N GLU A 85 15.11 -22.72 2.34
CA GLU A 85 14.72 -21.35 2.70
C GLU A 85 13.51 -21.35 3.63
N THR A 86 12.46 -22.09 3.28
CA THR A 86 11.28 -22.30 4.13
C THR A 86 11.69 -22.83 5.51
N LEU A 87 12.55 -23.86 5.56
CA LEU A 87 13.03 -24.41 6.84
C LEU A 87 13.75 -23.35 7.67
N LYS A 88 14.63 -22.55 7.04
CA LYS A 88 15.35 -21.45 7.71
C LYS A 88 14.38 -20.44 8.32
N PHE A 89 13.37 -20.00 7.56
CA PHE A 89 12.40 -19.01 8.07
C PHE A 89 11.53 -19.57 9.18
N VAL A 90 11.04 -20.81 9.05
CA VAL A 90 10.26 -21.46 10.12
C VAL A 90 11.09 -21.60 11.39
N GLN A 91 12.34 -22.04 11.30
CA GLN A 91 13.25 -22.14 12.46
C GLN A 91 13.55 -20.77 13.07
N GLN A 92 13.63 -19.72 12.26
CA GLN A 92 13.78 -18.36 12.77
C GLN A 92 12.53 -17.90 13.54
N MET A 93 11.33 -18.12 13.00
CA MET A 93 10.08 -17.82 13.70
C MET A 93 9.95 -18.60 15.01
N GLN A 94 10.35 -19.88 15.02
CA GLN A 94 10.41 -20.68 16.24
C GLN A 94 11.26 -20.05 17.33
N ARG A 95 12.48 -19.58 17.01
CA ARG A 95 13.34 -18.92 18.01
C ARG A 95 12.66 -17.72 18.66
N GLY A 96 11.87 -16.98 17.88
CA GLY A 96 11.09 -15.86 18.40
C GLY A 96 9.97 -16.27 19.34
N PHE A 97 9.18 -17.30 18.99
CA PHE A 97 8.09 -17.83 19.83
C PHE A 97 8.56 -18.69 21.01
N ASP A 98 9.80 -19.17 20.96
CA ASP A 98 10.50 -19.72 22.12
C ASP A 98 10.99 -18.59 23.06
N ALA A 99 11.05 -17.34 22.56
CA ALA A 99 11.44 -16.14 23.29
C ALA A 99 10.23 -15.19 23.52
N ASP A 100 10.38 -13.90 23.25
CA ASP A 100 9.39 -12.89 23.63
C ASP A 100 8.25 -12.66 22.62
N ALA A 101 8.29 -13.26 21.41
CA ALA A 101 7.15 -13.21 20.48
C ALA A 101 5.93 -13.97 21.02
N ALA A 102 6.14 -14.86 22.01
CA ALA A 102 5.05 -15.49 22.75
C ALA A 102 4.34 -14.56 23.75
N LYS A 103 4.83 -13.33 23.94
CA LYS A 103 4.36 -12.39 24.96
C LYS A 103 3.69 -11.18 24.31
N TRP A 104 2.42 -10.94 24.65
CA TRP A 104 1.65 -9.80 24.13
C TRP A 104 2.33 -8.45 24.39
N GLU A 105 3.02 -8.32 25.52
CA GLU A 105 3.71 -7.10 25.94
C GLU A 105 4.81 -6.67 24.95
N SER A 106 5.40 -7.62 24.22
CA SER A 106 6.42 -7.33 23.20
C SER A 106 5.86 -6.54 21.99
N TYR A 107 4.56 -6.68 21.72
CA TYR A 107 3.86 -5.94 20.67
C TYR A 107 3.40 -4.57 21.18
N LEU A 108 2.92 -4.49 22.43
CA LEU A 108 2.54 -3.23 23.06
C LEU A 108 3.71 -2.29 23.31
N ASN A 109 4.90 -2.81 23.60
CA ASN A 109 6.10 -1.98 23.78
C ASN A 109 6.86 -1.72 22.47
N GLY A 110 6.40 -2.28 21.35
CA GLY A 110 6.89 -1.94 20.01
C GLY A 110 8.14 -2.71 19.59
N ARG A 111 8.58 -3.69 20.39
CA ARG A 111 9.68 -4.60 20.01
C ARG A 111 9.27 -5.57 18.90
N ARG A 112 7.96 -5.78 18.72
CA ARG A 112 7.38 -6.68 17.72
C ARG A 112 6.26 -5.99 16.95
N SER A 113 6.09 -6.44 15.71
CA SER A 113 4.91 -6.19 14.91
C SER A 113 4.07 -7.44 14.84
N LEU A 114 2.75 -7.25 14.83
CA LEU A 114 1.79 -8.31 14.62
C LEU A 114 1.80 -8.68 13.13
N VAL A 115 1.63 -9.97 12.86
CA VAL A 115 1.32 -10.50 11.54
C VAL A 115 -0.18 -10.75 11.47
N MET A 116 -0.83 -10.20 10.46
CA MET A 116 -2.25 -10.39 10.19
C MET A 116 -2.40 -11.05 8.82
N ALA A 117 -3.13 -12.16 8.79
CA ALA A 117 -3.41 -12.89 7.56
C ALA A 117 -4.92 -12.89 7.27
N TYR A 118 -5.24 -12.95 5.99
CA TYR A 118 -6.60 -13.03 5.47
C TYR A 118 -6.62 -13.92 4.22
N VAL A 119 -7.80 -14.40 3.86
CA VAL A 119 -8.01 -15.10 2.59
C VAL A 119 -8.46 -14.07 1.56
N SER A 120 -7.70 -13.93 0.48
CA SER A 120 -8.07 -13.02 -0.60
C SER A 120 -9.39 -13.47 -1.24
N PRO A 121 -10.44 -12.62 -1.29
CA PRO A 121 -11.66 -12.96 -2.01
C PRO A 121 -11.44 -13.11 -3.52
N ARG A 122 -10.33 -12.59 -4.07
CA ARG A 122 -10.05 -12.62 -5.50
C ARG A 122 -9.52 -13.95 -6.01
N ASP A 123 -8.65 -14.62 -5.24
CA ASP A 123 -7.98 -15.84 -5.67
C ASP A 123 -7.92 -16.95 -4.60
N HIS A 124 -8.57 -16.72 -3.44
CA HIS A 124 -8.61 -17.63 -2.30
C HIS A 124 -7.24 -18.00 -1.71
N SER A 125 -6.18 -17.25 -2.06
CA SER A 125 -4.86 -17.41 -1.45
C SER A 125 -4.81 -16.76 -0.06
N ILE A 126 -3.89 -17.24 0.77
CA ILE A 126 -3.56 -16.57 2.04
C ILE A 126 -2.63 -15.40 1.74
N ALA A 127 -3.09 -14.20 2.06
CA ALA A 127 -2.32 -12.97 2.02
C ALA A 127 -2.07 -12.44 3.43
N HIS A 128 -1.12 -11.52 3.57
CA HIS A 128 -0.76 -10.98 4.87
C HIS A 128 -0.16 -9.58 4.79
N TYR A 129 -0.19 -8.93 5.94
CA TYR A 129 0.50 -7.68 6.23
C TYR A 129 1.04 -7.71 7.64
N GLY A 130 2.01 -6.85 7.93
CA GLY A 130 2.39 -6.58 9.29
C GLY A 130 1.74 -5.31 9.82
N LEU A 131 1.51 -5.31 11.14
CA LEU A 131 0.75 -4.32 11.88
C LEU A 131 1.53 -3.93 13.15
N THR A 132 1.91 -2.67 13.26
CA THR A 132 2.53 -2.12 14.48
C THR A 132 1.56 -1.20 15.17
N LEU A 133 1.36 -1.40 16.47
CA LEU A 133 0.43 -0.60 17.26
C LEU A 133 1.09 0.71 17.74
N PRO A 134 0.33 1.80 17.88
CA PRO A 134 0.84 3.05 18.45
C PRO A 134 1.28 2.89 19.90
N LYS A 135 2.04 3.86 20.42
CA LYS A 135 2.36 3.94 21.86
C LYS A 135 1.05 4.00 22.64
N GLU A 136 1.00 3.27 23.76
CA GLU A 136 -0.16 3.25 24.66
C GLU A 136 -1.47 2.91 23.94
N TRP A 137 -1.41 1.99 22.96
CA TRP A 137 -2.57 1.58 22.18
C TRP A 137 -3.75 1.15 23.05
N LYS A 138 -4.93 1.63 22.69
CA LYS A 138 -6.22 1.29 23.30
C LYS A 138 -7.19 0.80 22.21
N PRO A 139 -7.92 -0.30 22.43
CA PRO A 139 -8.76 -0.91 21.39
C PRO A 139 -9.88 0.00 20.86
N ASP A 140 -10.43 0.88 21.70
CA ASP A 140 -11.57 1.73 21.34
C ASP A 140 -11.18 3.11 20.79
N THR A 141 -9.88 3.40 20.67
CA THR A 141 -9.37 4.68 20.17
C THR A 141 -9.05 4.60 18.68
N ALA A 142 -9.51 5.58 17.89
CA ALA A 142 -9.14 5.71 16.48
C ALA A 142 -7.78 6.41 16.34
N TYR A 143 -6.86 5.77 15.63
CA TYR A 143 -5.49 6.27 15.43
C TYR A 143 -5.23 6.63 13.96
N PRO A 144 -4.29 7.55 13.67
CA PRO A 144 -3.76 7.71 12.33
C PRO A 144 -3.22 6.40 11.77
N LEU A 145 -3.32 6.23 10.46
CA LEU A 145 -2.71 5.14 9.73
C LEU A 145 -1.45 5.66 9.01
N VAL A 146 -0.32 5.01 9.23
CA VAL A 146 0.84 5.07 8.34
C VAL A 146 0.81 3.79 7.51
N PHE A 147 0.59 3.91 6.20
CA PHE A 147 0.52 2.79 5.27
C PHE A 147 1.80 2.77 4.43
N GLU A 148 2.66 1.78 4.66
CA GLU A 148 3.98 1.70 4.05
C GLU A 148 4.06 0.65 2.95
N LEU A 149 4.52 1.06 1.78
CA LEU A 149 4.86 0.19 0.67
C LEU A 149 6.38 -0.09 0.67
N HIS A 150 6.73 -1.37 0.75
CA HIS A 150 8.11 -1.82 0.76
C HIS A 150 8.83 -1.68 -0.61
N GLY A 151 10.15 -1.60 -0.57
CA GLY A 151 11.00 -1.73 -1.76
C GLY A 151 11.06 -3.17 -2.28
N ALA A 152 11.65 -3.37 -3.46
CA ALA A 152 11.89 -4.72 -3.98
C ALA A 152 12.84 -5.48 -3.05
N SER A 153 12.43 -6.66 -2.60
CA SER A 153 13.20 -7.47 -1.65
C SER A 153 12.94 -8.97 -1.85
N ASP A 154 13.08 -9.77 -0.79
CA ASP A 154 12.81 -11.20 -0.80
C ASP A 154 11.32 -11.47 -1.13
N THR A 155 11.08 -12.35 -2.09
CA THR A 155 9.74 -12.69 -2.58
C THR A 155 9.12 -13.87 -1.84
N ASN A 156 9.82 -14.48 -0.88
CA ASN A 156 9.25 -15.49 0.00
C ASN A 156 8.32 -14.82 1.03
N PRO A 157 7.04 -15.22 1.13
CA PRO A 157 6.08 -14.66 2.09
C PRO A 157 6.50 -14.82 3.56
N LEU A 158 7.34 -15.79 3.92
CA LEU A 158 7.80 -15.94 5.30
C LEU A 158 9.02 -15.08 5.63
N SER A 159 9.71 -14.50 4.64
CA SER A 159 10.98 -13.80 4.87
C SER A 159 10.85 -12.64 5.86
N TRP A 160 9.86 -11.76 5.67
CA TRP A 160 9.66 -10.60 6.53
C TRP A 160 9.02 -10.98 7.86
N ASN A 161 8.08 -11.94 7.83
CA ASN A 161 7.48 -12.47 9.05
C ASN A 161 8.57 -13.05 9.97
N ALA A 162 9.49 -13.83 9.41
CA ALA A 162 10.64 -14.37 10.14
C ALA A 162 11.57 -13.25 10.66
N ALA A 163 11.79 -12.19 9.89
CA ALA A 163 12.57 -11.03 10.34
C ALA A 163 11.90 -10.28 11.50
N GLN A 164 10.57 -10.22 11.54
CA GLN A 164 9.82 -9.45 12.55
C GLN A 164 9.54 -10.27 13.81
N VAL A 165 9.10 -11.51 13.65
CA VAL A 165 8.72 -12.37 14.78
C VAL A 165 9.86 -13.26 15.26
N GLY A 166 10.94 -13.45 14.49
CA GLY A 166 11.94 -14.50 14.75
C GLY A 166 13.29 -14.07 15.33
N LEU A 167 13.53 -12.77 15.54
CA LEU A 167 14.74 -12.29 16.23
C LEU A 167 14.64 -12.53 17.76
N PRO A 168 15.64 -13.09 18.46
CA PRO A 168 15.51 -13.50 19.88
C PRO A 168 15.14 -12.40 20.89
N GLU A 169 15.57 -11.15 20.68
CA GLU A 169 15.30 -10.02 21.59
C GLU A 169 14.19 -9.09 21.07
N GLY A 170 13.53 -9.46 19.97
CA GLY A 170 12.73 -8.53 19.19
C GLY A 170 13.61 -7.46 18.52
N VAL A 171 12.99 -6.37 18.08
CA VAL A 171 13.69 -5.23 17.50
C VAL A 171 14.08 -4.28 18.64
N SER A 172 15.37 -4.15 18.95
CA SER A 172 15.88 -3.00 19.70
C SER A 172 16.19 -1.87 18.73
N ALA A 173 15.93 -0.62 19.12
CA ALA A 173 16.18 0.55 18.27
C ALA A 173 17.67 0.72 17.87
N GLU A 174 18.57 0.06 18.60
CA GLU A 174 20.02 0.22 18.53
C GLU A 174 20.72 -0.85 17.66
N VAL A 175 20.03 -1.93 17.24
CA VAL A 175 20.65 -3.10 16.56
C VAL A 175 20.30 -3.21 15.06
N TYR A 176 19.91 -2.11 14.40
CA TYR A 176 19.74 -2.10 12.94
C TYR A 176 20.82 -1.21 12.28
N ASP A 177 21.79 -1.83 11.60
CA ASP A 177 22.69 -1.17 10.61
C ASP A 177 22.04 -1.11 9.20
N ARG A 178 20.72 -1.07 9.22
CA ARG A 178 19.83 -0.59 8.18
C ARG A 178 18.98 0.44 8.91
N PRO A 179 18.49 1.53 8.32
CA PRO A 179 17.59 2.39 9.07
C PRO A 179 16.32 1.59 9.36
N ALA A 180 16.12 1.32 10.65
CA ALA A 180 14.91 0.71 11.15
C ALA A 180 13.71 1.51 10.65
N MET A 181 12.62 0.80 10.35
CA MET A 181 11.38 1.41 9.85
C MET A 181 10.91 2.44 10.88
N ILE A 182 11.15 3.73 10.63
CA ILE A 182 10.90 4.81 11.59
C ILE A 182 9.45 4.81 12.09
N PRO A 183 8.40 4.52 11.28
CA PRO A 183 7.04 4.40 11.80
C PRO A 183 6.89 3.33 12.88
N MET A 184 7.60 2.20 12.74
CA MET A 184 7.59 1.12 13.74
C MET A 184 8.25 1.55 15.06
N GLN A 185 9.19 2.48 15.01
CA GLN A 185 9.89 2.99 16.19
C GLN A 185 9.14 4.15 16.85
N GLU A 186 8.70 5.14 16.05
CA GLU A 186 8.01 6.31 16.56
C GLU A 186 6.62 5.97 17.11
N ARG A 187 5.91 5.04 16.45
CA ARG A 187 4.60 4.51 16.87
C ARG A 187 3.59 5.61 17.19
N LYS A 188 3.57 6.67 16.37
CA LYS A 188 2.61 7.79 16.47
C LYS A 188 1.20 7.43 16.00
N GLY A 189 1.05 6.33 15.28
CA GLY A 189 -0.20 5.80 14.76
C GLY A 189 -0.10 4.29 14.58
N VAL A 190 -1.13 3.70 14.00
CA VAL A 190 -1.06 2.32 13.50
C VAL A 190 -0.21 2.33 12.24
N HIS A 191 0.77 1.45 12.17
CA HIS A 191 1.59 1.24 10.98
C HIS A 191 1.23 -0.08 10.31
N VAL A 192 0.85 -0.04 9.04
CA VAL A 192 0.52 -1.20 8.21
C VAL A 192 1.47 -1.27 7.03
N TYR A 193 2.02 -2.44 6.76
CA TYR A 193 2.86 -2.69 5.59
C TYR A 193 2.45 -4.03 4.94
N PRO A 194 1.73 -3.99 3.80
CA PRO A 194 1.30 -5.19 3.10
C PRO A 194 2.48 -5.92 2.45
N PHE A 195 2.34 -7.24 2.27
CA PHE A 195 3.29 -8.02 1.47
C PHE A 195 3.26 -7.63 -0.02
N GLY A 196 2.13 -7.09 -0.50
CA GLY A 196 1.99 -6.60 -1.87
C GLY A 196 2.20 -7.68 -2.92
N ARG A 197 1.99 -8.96 -2.57
CA ARG A 197 2.40 -10.13 -3.34
C ARG A 197 3.88 -10.11 -3.76
N GLY A 198 4.77 -9.66 -2.87
CA GLY A 198 6.21 -9.57 -3.12
C GLY A 198 6.56 -8.43 -4.06
N ASN A 199 7.43 -8.66 -5.03
CA ASN A 199 7.95 -7.60 -5.91
C ASN A 199 7.01 -7.29 -7.10
N SER A 200 5.70 -7.23 -6.85
CA SER A 200 4.69 -7.00 -7.89
C SER A 200 4.66 -5.56 -8.40
N GLY A 201 5.28 -4.61 -7.69
CA GLY A 201 5.21 -3.19 -7.98
C GLY A 201 3.82 -2.57 -7.81
N TYR A 202 2.97 -3.18 -6.98
CA TYR A 202 1.65 -2.66 -6.62
C TYR A 202 0.72 -2.38 -7.81
N VAL A 203 0.78 -3.26 -8.81
CA VAL A 203 -0.17 -3.32 -9.92
C VAL A 203 -0.91 -4.64 -9.89
N ASP A 204 -2.06 -4.71 -10.57
CA ASP A 204 -2.84 -5.93 -10.75
C ASP A 204 -3.20 -6.63 -9.42
N ILE A 205 -2.63 -7.80 -9.18
CA ILE A 205 -2.85 -8.57 -7.95
C ILE A 205 -2.12 -7.95 -6.75
N GLY A 206 -1.01 -7.25 -6.97
CA GLY A 206 -0.31 -6.50 -5.93
C GLY A 206 -1.11 -5.32 -5.42
N GLU A 207 -1.78 -4.60 -6.32
CA GLU A 207 -2.72 -3.52 -5.94
C GLU A 207 -3.94 -4.08 -5.22
N THR A 208 -4.46 -5.23 -5.68
CA THR A 208 -5.55 -5.93 -4.97
C THR A 208 -5.13 -6.21 -3.52
N ASP A 209 -3.91 -6.72 -3.33
CA ASP A 209 -3.38 -7.05 -2.01
C ASP A 209 -3.26 -5.82 -1.10
N VAL A 210 -2.88 -4.65 -1.65
CA VAL A 210 -2.87 -3.40 -0.91
C VAL A 210 -4.26 -3.04 -0.38
N TRP A 211 -5.27 -3.09 -1.25
CA TRP A 211 -6.64 -2.74 -0.87
C TRP A 211 -7.28 -3.75 0.07
N GLU A 212 -7.00 -5.04 -0.12
CA GLU A 212 -7.47 -6.09 0.78
C GLU A 212 -6.80 -5.99 2.16
N ALA A 213 -5.50 -5.70 2.22
CA ALA A 213 -4.80 -5.47 3.48
C ALA A 213 -5.31 -4.23 4.22
N LEU A 214 -5.57 -3.12 3.52
CA LEU A 214 -6.17 -1.94 4.12
C LEU A 214 -7.56 -2.26 4.68
N ALA A 215 -8.43 -2.90 3.88
CA ALA A 215 -9.78 -3.25 4.30
C ALA A 215 -9.79 -4.25 5.47
N ASP A 216 -8.82 -5.16 5.54
CA ASP A 216 -8.65 -6.03 6.69
C ASP A 216 -8.15 -5.26 7.92
N ALA A 217 -7.18 -4.36 7.77
CA ALA A 217 -6.67 -3.52 8.85
C ALA A 217 -7.77 -2.64 9.47
N GLU A 218 -8.64 -2.05 8.65
CA GLU A 218 -9.81 -1.26 9.09
C GLU A 218 -10.80 -2.08 9.92
N LYS A 219 -10.90 -3.39 9.69
CA LYS A 219 -11.70 -4.32 10.52
C LYS A 219 -10.96 -4.78 11.77
N THR A 220 -9.63 -4.65 11.79
CA THR A 220 -8.75 -5.18 12.83
C THR A 220 -8.55 -4.20 13.98
N VAL A 221 -8.38 -2.92 13.65
CA VAL A 221 -8.12 -1.84 14.61
C VAL A 221 -8.91 -0.61 14.20
N ARG A 222 -9.21 0.27 15.17
CA ARG A 222 -9.87 1.55 14.88
C ARG A 222 -8.87 2.51 14.26
N LEU A 223 -9.12 2.86 13.00
CA LEU A 223 -8.35 3.82 12.24
C LEU A 223 -9.18 5.09 12.03
N ASP A 224 -8.50 6.23 12.02
CA ASP A 224 -9.10 7.52 11.68
C ASP A 224 -8.98 7.74 10.17
N PRO A 225 -10.07 7.63 9.40
CA PRO A 225 -10.05 7.70 7.93
C PRO A 225 -9.61 9.06 7.40
N ASP A 226 -9.62 10.11 8.24
CA ASP A 226 -9.13 11.43 7.84
C ASP A 226 -7.63 11.61 8.13
N ARG A 227 -6.96 10.60 8.69
CA ARG A 227 -5.51 10.62 8.96
C ARG A 227 -4.82 9.36 8.43
N TYR A 228 -5.11 9.01 7.18
CA TYR A 228 -4.39 7.97 6.44
C TYR A 228 -3.22 8.59 5.67
N TYR A 229 -2.02 8.10 5.90
CA TYR A 229 -0.81 8.55 5.23
C TYR A 229 -0.20 7.42 4.41
N LEU A 230 0.14 7.69 3.15
CA LEU A 230 0.76 6.72 2.26
C LEU A 230 2.23 7.04 2.06
N TYR A 231 3.10 6.04 2.18
CA TYR A 231 4.51 6.23 1.84
C TYR A 231 5.21 4.95 1.41
N GLY A 232 6.37 5.08 0.79
CA GLY A 232 7.19 3.92 0.44
C GLY A 232 8.48 4.29 -0.28
N PHE A 233 9.39 3.32 -0.37
CA PHE A 233 10.73 3.47 -0.96
C PHE A 233 10.92 2.61 -2.20
N SER A 234 11.64 3.10 -3.22
CA SER A 234 11.97 2.31 -4.43
C SER A 234 10.70 1.84 -5.14
N MET A 235 10.49 0.53 -5.22
CA MET A 235 9.24 -0.08 -5.66
C MET A 235 8.02 0.51 -4.94
N GLY A 236 8.11 0.70 -3.62
CA GLY A 236 7.08 1.33 -2.80
C GLY A 236 6.93 2.82 -3.02
N GLY A 237 7.99 3.52 -3.45
CA GLY A 237 7.90 4.92 -3.87
C GLY A 237 7.10 5.05 -5.17
N GLY A 238 7.36 4.17 -6.14
CA GLY A 238 6.56 4.07 -7.37
C GLY A 238 5.10 3.70 -7.07
N GLY A 239 4.87 2.70 -6.21
CA GLY A 239 3.52 2.34 -5.74
C GLY A 239 2.81 3.49 -5.03
N THR A 240 3.54 4.28 -4.23
CA THR A 240 2.97 5.45 -3.53
C THR A 240 2.45 6.47 -4.52
N TRP A 241 3.22 6.78 -5.57
CA TRP A 241 2.79 7.67 -6.65
C TRP A 241 1.53 7.14 -7.36
N GLN A 242 1.52 5.85 -7.71
CA GLN A 242 0.40 5.23 -8.42
C GLN A 242 -0.88 5.23 -7.60
N LEU A 243 -0.84 4.79 -6.35
CA LEU A 243 -2.03 4.73 -5.49
C LEU A 243 -2.51 6.12 -5.08
N ALA A 244 -1.59 7.08 -4.86
CA ALA A 244 -1.96 8.47 -4.56
C ALA A 244 -2.70 9.13 -5.74
N THR A 245 -2.27 8.87 -6.98
CA THR A 245 -2.94 9.41 -8.18
C THR A 245 -4.24 8.70 -8.50
N ARG A 246 -4.40 7.42 -8.14
CA ARG A 246 -5.63 6.66 -8.35
C ARG A 246 -6.70 6.94 -7.30
N GLU A 247 -6.31 7.12 -6.04
CA GLU A 247 -7.20 7.31 -4.89
C GLU A 247 -6.80 8.56 -4.09
N PRO A 248 -6.78 9.76 -4.70
CA PRO A 248 -6.28 10.98 -4.07
C PRO A 248 -7.14 11.44 -2.88
N ASP A 249 -8.38 10.96 -2.80
CA ASP A 249 -9.36 11.25 -1.76
C ASP A 249 -9.34 10.23 -0.60
N ARG A 250 -8.38 9.31 -0.60
CA ARG A 250 -8.19 8.34 0.48
C ARG A 250 -7.14 8.78 1.50
N TRP A 251 -6.23 9.66 1.08
CA TRP A 251 -5.02 10.00 1.84
C TRP A 251 -5.08 11.43 2.36
N ALA A 252 -4.61 11.64 3.59
CA ALA A 252 -4.35 12.96 4.14
C ALA A 252 -3.03 13.56 3.65
N ALA A 253 -2.07 12.70 3.27
CA ALA A 253 -0.78 13.07 2.72
C ALA A 253 -0.08 11.85 2.08
N ALA A 254 0.85 12.09 1.15
CA ALA A 254 1.72 11.04 0.62
C ALA A 254 3.20 11.45 0.59
N ALA A 255 4.09 10.51 0.89
CA ALA A 255 5.54 10.69 0.82
C ALA A 255 6.20 9.66 -0.12
N ILE A 256 6.81 10.15 -1.20
CA ILE A 256 7.36 9.34 -2.30
C ILE A 256 8.89 9.28 -2.16
N LEU A 257 9.45 8.12 -1.81
CA LEU A 257 10.90 8.00 -1.63
C LEU A 257 11.52 7.16 -2.75
N ALA A 258 12.49 7.74 -3.45
CA ALA A 258 13.25 7.12 -4.55
C ALA A 258 12.37 6.31 -5.52
N PRO A 259 11.36 6.90 -6.18
CA PRO A 259 10.31 6.15 -6.87
C PRO A 259 10.82 5.30 -8.04
N ALA A 260 10.49 4.02 -8.04
CA ALA A 260 10.69 3.12 -9.18
C ALA A 260 9.76 3.47 -10.35
N PRO A 261 10.17 3.19 -11.60
CA PRO A 261 9.52 3.74 -12.80
C PRO A 261 8.25 3.01 -13.25
N LYS A 262 7.79 2.00 -12.51
CA LYS A 262 6.72 1.12 -12.99
C LYS A 262 5.44 1.94 -13.20
N GLY A 263 4.91 1.93 -14.42
CA GLY A 263 3.70 2.67 -14.80
C GLY A 263 3.88 4.16 -15.07
N PHE A 264 5.06 4.74 -14.79
CA PHE A 264 5.29 6.19 -14.90
C PHE A 264 4.98 6.76 -16.29
N GLU A 265 5.38 6.06 -17.36
CA GLU A 265 5.11 6.54 -18.73
C GLU A 265 3.62 6.57 -19.08
N THR A 266 2.85 5.60 -18.59
CA THR A 266 1.39 5.57 -18.76
C THR A 266 0.75 6.70 -17.95
N ASP A 267 1.18 6.91 -16.72
CA ASP A 267 0.69 7.98 -15.84
C ASP A 267 0.96 9.36 -16.47
N ARG A 268 2.17 9.54 -17.01
CA ARG A 268 2.58 10.75 -17.72
C ARG A 268 1.75 10.98 -18.98
N ALA A 269 1.58 9.95 -19.81
CA ALA A 269 0.82 10.06 -21.05
C ALA A 269 -0.67 10.38 -20.82
N THR A 270 -1.23 9.92 -19.70
CA THR A 270 -2.64 10.14 -19.35
C THR A 270 -2.87 11.42 -18.54
N GLY A 271 -1.82 11.99 -17.94
CA GLY A 271 -1.91 13.23 -17.17
C GLY A 271 -2.52 13.06 -15.78
N VAL A 272 -2.40 11.87 -15.18
CA VAL A 272 -3.01 11.53 -13.87
C VAL A 272 -2.41 12.30 -12.69
N ALA A 273 -1.30 12.99 -12.90
CA ALA A 273 -0.74 13.92 -11.92
C ALA A 273 -1.76 14.99 -11.47
N ARG A 274 -2.73 15.37 -12.32
CA ARG A 274 -3.81 16.31 -11.94
C ARG A 274 -4.66 15.81 -10.77
N ASN A 275 -4.76 14.49 -10.58
CA ASN A 275 -5.59 13.89 -9.54
C ASN A 275 -5.10 14.24 -8.14
N VAL A 276 -3.80 14.50 -7.96
CA VAL A 276 -3.17 14.82 -6.67
C VAL A 276 -3.03 16.32 -6.42
N ALA A 277 -3.72 17.18 -7.18
CA ALA A 277 -3.60 18.63 -7.06
C ALA A 277 -3.90 19.18 -5.65
N ASN A 278 -4.71 18.47 -4.87
CA ASN A 278 -5.10 18.84 -3.51
C ASN A 278 -4.52 17.92 -2.42
N LEU A 279 -3.66 16.96 -2.79
CA LEU A 279 -3.02 16.05 -1.85
C LEU A 279 -1.66 16.64 -1.44
N PRO A 280 -1.37 16.81 -0.13
CA PRO A 280 -0.03 17.18 0.30
C PRO A 280 1.00 16.10 -0.10
N LEU A 281 1.98 16.50 -0.93
CA LEU A 281 3.04 15.62 -1.41
C LEU A 281 4.42 16.02 -0.88
N TRP A 282 5.17 15.02 -0.46
CA TRP A 282 6.60 15.12 -0.19
C TRP A 282 7.35 14.08 -1.03
N MET A 283 8.50 14.43 -1.60
CA MET A 283 9.31 13.50 -2.38
C MET A 283 10.79 13.66 -2.04
N TRP A 284 11.48 12.53 -1.92
CA TRP A 284 12.90 12.48 -1.59
C TRP A 284 13.63 11.46 -2.46
N ILE A 285 14.85 11.79 -2.85
CA ILE A 285 15.75 10.88 -3.57
C ILE A 285 17.21 11.30 -3.34
N GLY A 286 18.15 10.36 -3.43
CA GLY A 286 19.57 10.69 -3.45
C GLY A 286 20.02 11.26 -4.81
N ASP A 287 20.92 12.24 -4.83
CA ASP A 287 21.40 12.85 -6.09
C ASP A 287 22.33 11.93 -6.92
N LYS A 288 22.76 10.79 -6.35
CA LYS A 288 23.47 9.70 -7.04
C LYS A 288 22.61 8.46 -7.24
N ASP A 289 21.32 8.51 -6.90
CA ASP A 289 20.40 7.41 -7.12
C ASP A 289 20.17 7.22 -8.63
N PHE A 290 20.22 5.98 -9.10
CA PHE A 290 19.96 5.65 -10.51
C PHE A 290 18.49 5.89 -10.92
N LEU A 291 17.58 6.04 -9.96
CA LEU A 291 16.17 6.40 -10.17
C LEU A 291 15.94 7.92 -10.26
N LEU A 292 16.98 8.75 -10.13
CA LEU A 292 16.86 10.21 -10.18
C LEU A 292 16.07 10.74 -11.39
N PRO A 293 16.27 10.24 -12.64
CA PRO A 293 15.48 10.68 -13.78
C PRO A 293 13.97 10.50 -13.61
N TYR A 294 13.52 9.47 -12.89
CA TYR A 294 12.10 9.21 -12.67
C TYR A 294 11.51 10.13 -11.60
N ALA A 295 12.26 10.43 -10.53
CA ALA A 295 11.86 11.46 -9.58
C ALA A 295 11.77 12.83 -10.24
N HIS A 296 12.73 13.20 -11.12
CA HIS A 296 12.64 14.40 -11.94
C HIS A 296 11.41 14.39 -12.83
N GLY A 297 11.10 13.25 -13.46
CA GLY A 297 9.88 13.07 -14.24
C GLY A 297 8.60 13.39 -13.46
N ILE A 298 8.42 12.82 -12.26
CA ILE A 298 7.27 13.10 -11.40
C ILE A 298 7.23 14.58 -10.99
N ARG A 299 8.37 15.16 -10.57
CA ARG A 299 8.48 16.58 -10.22
C ARG A 299 8.04 17.46 -11.37
N ASP A 300 8.52 17.17 -12.58
CA ASP A 300 8.25 17.98 -13.76
C ASP A 300 6.79 17.85 -14.21
N GLU A 301 6.16 16.67 -14.08
CA GLU A 301 4.71 16.50 -14.28
C GLU A 301 3.90 17.33 -13.28
N LEU A 302 4.25 17.30 -11.99
CA LEU A 302 3.57 18.11 -10.98
C LEU A 302 3.73 19.61 -11.27
N ALA A 303 4.90 20.04 -11.71
CA ALA A 303 5.18 21.43 -12.08
C ALA A 303 4.33 21.91 -13.27
N LYS A 304 4.07 21.07 -14.28
CA LYS A 304 3.17 21.39 -15.41
C LYS A 304 1.77 21.80 -14.94
N TYR A 305 1.30 21.18 -13.85
CA TYR A 305 -0.02 21.44 -13.25
C TYR A 305 0.03 22.40 -12.07
N LYS A 306 1.20 22.98 -11.76
CA LYS A 306 1.43 23.88 -10.62
C LYS A 306 1.04 23.24 -9.28
N ILE A 307 1.23 21.92 -9.16
CA ILE A 307 0.90 21.17 -7.96
C ILE A 307 2.07 21.32 -6.96
N PRO A 308 1.81 21.76 -5.72
CA PRO A 308 2.86 21.90 -4.72
C PRO A 308 3.51 20.56 -4.38
N LEU A 309 4.85 20.56 -4.33
CA LEU A 309 5.65 19.42 -3.93
C LEU A 309 6.76 19.88 -2.99
N VAL A 310 6.85 19.26 -1.82
CA VAL A 310 8.06 19.39 -0.99
C VAL A 310 9.08 18.38 -1.49
N TYR A 311 10.13 18.86 -2.16
CA TYR A 311 11.09 18.01 -2.86
C TYR A 311 12.49 18.11 -2.26
N THR A 312 13.15 16.97 -2.06
CA THR A 312 14.51 16.88 -1.52
C THR A 312 15.38 15.97 -2.39
N GLU A 313 16.52 16.48 -2.84
CA GLU A 313 17.61 15.68 -3.40
C GLU A 313 18.76 15.63 -2.39
N ALA A 314 19.07 14.45 -1.85
CA ALA A 314 20.10 14.27 -0.84
C ALA A 314 21.50 14.19 -1.49
N PRO A 315 22.43 15.13 -1.17
CA PRO A 315 23.75 15.16 -1.80
C PRO A 315 24.61 13.95 -1.46
N GLY A 316 25.24 13.35 -2.47
CA GLY A 316 26.15 12.20 -2.34
C GLY A 316 25.46 10.86 -2.05
N VAL A 317 24.13 10.80 -2.01
CA VAL A 317 23.38 9.60 -1.62
C VAL A 317 22.98 8.80 -2.85
N GLY A 318 23.24 7.49 -2.82
CA GLY A 318 22.81 6.54 -3.86
C GLY A 318 21.40 6.01 -3.64
N HIS A 319 21.13 4.78 -4.12
CA HIS A 319 19.83 4.12 -3.92
C HIS A 319 19.73 3.50 -2.51
N GLU A 320 19.53 4.36 -1.52
CA GLU A 320 19.54 4.00 -0.11
C GLU A 320 18.28 4.48 0.59
N PHE A 321 17.58 3.56 1.27
CA PHE A 321 16.48 3.93 2.14
C PHE A 321 17.09 4.51 3.40
N ARG A 322 17.07 5.84 3.62
CA ARG A 322 17.74 6.50 4.76
C ARG A 322 16.78 6.76 5.92
N GLY A 323 17.24 6.60 7.16
CA GLY A 323 16.42 6.86 8.36
C GLY A 323 16.02 8.33 8.51
N GLU A 324 16.89 9.24 8.08
CA GLU A 324 16.60 10.67 8.03
C GLU A 324 15.44 11.00 7.08
N ALA A 325 15.41 10.35 5.90
CA ALA A 325 14.33 10.53 4.93
C ALA A 325 13.00 9.98 5.46
N GLN A 326 13.02 8.82 6.12
CA GLN A 326 11.83 8.26 6.78
C GLN A 326 11.33 9.17 7.91
N THR A 327 12.24 9.69 8.74
CA THR A 327 11.91 10.64 9.81
C THR A 327 11.29 11.91 9.24
N ALA A 328 11.87 12.46 8.17
CA ALA A 328 11.32 13.62 7.47
C ALA A 328 9.92 13.36 6.91
N ALA A 329 9.66 12.17 6.35
CA ALA A 329 8.32 11.77 5.91
C ALA A 329 7.32 11.72 7.07
N MET A 330 7.69 11.13 8.21
CA MET A 330 6.81 11.11 9.40
C MET A 330 6.52 12.52 9.91
N ARG A 331 7.52 13.41 9.94
CA ARG A 331 7.33 14.82 10.28
C ARG A 331 6.48 15.57 9.28
N PHE A 332 6.60 15.24 8.00
CA PHE A 332 5.71 15.79 6.98
C PHE A 332 4.25 15.40 7.24
N PHE A 333 3.97 14.22 7.79
CA PHE A 333 2.59 13.82 8.10
C PHE A 333 1.99 14.52 9.32
N ASP A 334 2.81 14.99 10.27
CA ASP A 334 2.36 15.63 11.50
C ASP A 334 1.32 16.75 11.20
N GLY A 335 0.12 16.63 11.79
CA GLY A 335 -0.97 17.62 11.69
C GLY A 335 -1.79 17.59 10.39
N LYS A 336 -1.45 16.75 9.41
CA LYS A 336 -2.22 16.66 8.16
C LYS A 336 -3.50 15.86 8.37
N VAL A 337 -4.60 16.41 7.89
CA VAL A 337 -5.93 15.82 7.92
C VAL A 337 -6.50 15.89 6.52
N ARG A 338 -7.13 14.81 6.07
CA ARG A 338 -7.81 14.73 4.80
C ARG A 338 -8.94 15.74 4.75
N GLN A 339 -9.00 16.54 3.69
CA GLN A 339 -10.06 17.52 3.49
C GLN A 339 -10.50 17.49 2.04
N ARG A 340 -11.82 17.45 1.83
CA ARG A 340 -12.38 17.52 0.49
C ARG A 340 -12.16 18.92 -0.08
N PRO A 341 -11.51 19.06 -1.24
CA PRO A 341 -11.34 20.36 -1.88
C PRO A 341 -12.67 20.87 -2.48
N LEU A 342 -12.76 22.18 -2.64
CA LEU A 342 -13.86 22.83 -3.38
C LEU A 342 -13.66 22.78 -4.90
N HIS A 343 -12.44 22.49 -5.35
CA HIS A 343 -12.10 22.34 -6.76
C HIS A 343 -11.12 21.19 -6.93
N PHE A 344 -11.44 20.23 -7.81
CA PHE A 344 -10.58 19.10 -8.11
C PHE A 344 -10.84 18.55 -9.51
N ALA A 345 -9.83 17.90 -10.07
CA ALA A 345 -9.91 17.19 -11.33
C ALA A 345 -9.53 15.72 -11.12
N TYR A 346 -10.03 14.86 -12.00
CA TYR A 346 -9.72 13.44 -11.98
C TYR A 346 -9.65 12.85 -13.37
N VAL A 347 -8.64 12.00 -13.59
CA VAL A 347 -8.43 11.19 -14.80
C VAL A 347 -8.46 9.73 -14.40
N ALA A 348 -9.36 8.95 -15.00
CA ALA A 348 -9.45 7.51 -14.80
C ALA A 348 -8.63 6.78 -15.87
N HIS A 349 -7.43 6.30 -15.52
CA HIS A 349 -6.53 5.60 -16.46
C HIS A 349 -6.52 4.07 -16.28
N THR A 350 -7.17 3.53 -15.24
CA THR A 350 -7.22 2.09 -14.93
C THR A 350 -8.67 1.61 -14.86
N ASP A 351 -8.87 0.30 -14.98
CA ASP A 351 -10.17 -0.40 -14.91
C ASP A 351 -10.81 -0.47 -13.52
N ARG A 352 -10.17 0.12 -12.49
CA ARG A 352 -10.63 0.01 -11.09
C ARG A 352 -10.90 1.33 -10.40
N HIS A 353 -10.30 2.41 -10.89
CA HIS A 353 -10.30 3.71 -10.22
C HIS A 353 -10.97 4.75 -11.10
N PHE A 354 -12.22 5.09 -10.77
CA PHE A 354 -13.13 5.85 -11.64
C PHE A 354 -13.54 7.20 -11.08
N GLY A 355 -13.09 7.55 -9.88
CA GLY A 355 -13.63 8.69 -9.18
C GLY A 355 -12.81 9.13 -7.99
N ALA A 356 -13.17 10.31 -7.50
CA ALA A 356 -12.66 10.87 -6.27
C ALA A 356 -13.70 11.82 -5.68
N TRP A 357 -13.70 11.96 -4.36
CA TRP A 357 -14.49 12.95 -3.62
C TRP A 357 -15.99 12.89 -3.91
N GLY A 358 -16.52 11.68 -4.07
CA GLY A 358 -17.94 11.43 -4.33
C GLY A 358 -18.37 11.59 -5.78
N VAL A 359 -17.47 11.84 -6.73
CA VAL A 359 -17.78 11.82 -8.18
C VAL A 359 -17.15 10.57 -8.80
N THR A 360 -17.97 9.77 -9.48
CA THR A 360 -17.54 8.54 -10.17
C THR A 360 -17.92 8.60 -11.64
N LEU A 361 -16.95 8.48 -12.53
CA LEU A 361 -17.15 8.37 -13.98
C LEU A 361 -17.79 7.03 -14.34
N VAL A 362 -18.70 7.04 -15.30
CA VAL A 362 -19.08 5.83 -16.03
C VAL A 362 -18.02 5.58 -17.09
N ARG A 363 -17.48 4.37 -17.15
CA ARG A 363 -16.45 4.00 -18.14
C ARG A 363 -17.11 3.50 -19.43
N ASP A 364 -16.63 4.02 -20.56
CA ASP A 364 -16.87 3.45 -21.88
C ASP A 364 -15.59 3.54 -22.71
N LEU A 365 -14.96 2.38 -22.97
CA LEU A 365 -13.71 2.29 -23.72
C LEU A 365 -13.88 2.69 -25.20
N SER A 366 -15.09 2.65 -25.74
CA SER A 366 -15.37 3.14 -27.09
C SER A 366 -15.34 4.67 -27.18
N MET A 367 -15.53 5.36 -26.05
CA MET A 367 -15.47 6.83 -25.97
C MET A 367 -14.07 7.34 -25.62
N SER A 368 -13.41 6.74 -24.62
CA SER A 368 -12.07 7.16 -24.20
C SER A 368 -11.36 6.08 -23.39
N GLY A 369 -10.04 5.96 -23.61
CA GLY A 369 -9.16 5.16 -22.75
C GLY A 369 -8.83 5.84 -21.41
N ALA A 370 -9.02 7.16 -21.32
CA ALA A 370 -8.72 7.96 -20.13
C ALA A 370 -9.77 9.08 -19.94
N PRO A 371 -11.04 8.72 -19.60
CA PRO A 371 -12.06 9.72 -19.30
C PRO A 371 -11.65 10.56 -18.09
N ASN A 372 -12.11 11.80 -18.08
CA ASN A 372 -11.78 12.75 -17.03
C ASN A 372 -12.92 13.71 -16.72
N PHE A 373 -12.87 14.30 -15.53
CA PHE A 373 -13.74 15.38 -15.12
C PHE A 373 -13.00 16.44 -14.30
N GLU A 374 -13.62 17.61 -14.21
CA GLU A 374 -13.26 18.68 -13.30
C GLU A 374 -14.51 19.16 -12.57
N CYS A 375 -14.39 19.36 -11.25
CA CYS A 375 -15.49 19.60 -10.33
C CYS A 375 -15.24 20.89 -9.54
N TRP A 376 -16.22 21.79 -9.53
CA TRP A 376 -16.24 22.99 -8.68
C TRP A 376 -17.45 22.98 -7.77
N ILE A 377 -17.24 23.34 -6.51
CA ILE A 377 -18.26 23.38 -5.48
C ILE A 377 -18.29 24.77 -4.87
N SER A 378 -19.44 25.42 -4.89
CA SER A 378 -19.68 26.74 -4.32
C SER A 378 -21.02 26.76 -3.59
N GLY A 379 -20.98 26.80 -2.26
CA GLY A 379 -22.18 26.61 -1.44
C GLY A 379 -22.84 25.25 -1.73
N SER A 380 -24.12 25.28 -2.12
CA SER A 380 -24.89 24.10 -2.53
C SER A 380 -24.89 23.87 -4.05
N SER A 381 -24.00 24.50 -4.79
CA SER A 381 -23.88 24.32 -6.25
C SER A 381 -22.66 23.47 -6.59
N VAL A 382 -22.87 22.45 -7.42
CA VAL A 382 -21.83 21.60 -8.01
C VAL A 382 -21.81 21.84 -9.52
N ARG A 383 -20.64 22.18 -10.07
CA ARG A 383 -20.42 22.26 -11.51
C ARG A 383 -19.42 21.18 -11.91
N LEU A 384 -19.79 20.39 -12.91
CA LEU A 384 -18.95 19.36 -13.51
C LEU A 384 -18.74 19.62 -14.99
N GLU A 385 -17.50 19.50 -15.43
CA GLU A 385 -17.15 19.39 -16.85
C GLU A 385 -16.46 18.03 -17.02
N SER A 386 -16.79 17.28 -18.08
CA SER A 386 -16.17 15.97 -18.31
C SER A 386 -15.99 15.64 -19.79
N ILE A 387 -14.95 14.85 -20.08
CA ILE A 387 -14.62 14.40 -21.44
C ILE A 387 -14.51 12.88 -21.45
N GLY A 388 -15.03 12.25 -22.52
CA GLY A 388 -14.82 10.84 -22.80
C GLY A 388 -15.64 9.87 -21.95
N THR A 389 -16.71 10.35 -21.32
CA THR A 389 -17.63 9.54 -20.48
C THR A 389 -19.08 9.74 -20.92
N PRO A 390 -19.92 8.69 -20.89
CA PRO A 390 -21.34 8.81 -21.19
C PRO A 390 -22.16 9.37 -20.00
N GLY A 391 -21.59 9.37 -18.79
CA GLY A 391 -22.26 9.85 -17.59
C GLY A 391 -21.42 9.75 -16.31
N LEU A 392 -21.92 10.31 -15.22
CA LEU A 392 -21.28 10.30 -13.90
C LEU A 392 -22.30 9.92 -12.82
N THR A 393 -21.81 9.31 -11.75
CA THR A 393 -22.54 9.17 -10.49
C THR A 393 -21.96 10.15 -9.47
N LEU A 394 -22.81 10.91 -8.80
CA LEU A 394 -22.43 11.81 -7.72
C LEU A 394 -23.06 11.35 -6.41
N ASP A 395 -22.26 11.11 -5.37
CA ASP A 395 -22.71 10.98 -4.00
C ASP A 395 -22.66 12.34 -3.30
N LEU A 396 -23.74 13.13 -3.47
CA LEU A 396 -23.84 14.49 -2.92
C LEU A 396 -23.84 14.48 -1.39
N SER A 397 -24.26 13.38 -0.77
CA SER A 397 -24.24 13.19 0.68
C SER A 397 -22.81 12.97 1.19
N ALA A 398 -22.03 12.13 0.50
CA ALA A 398 -20.60 11.94 0.80
C ALA A 398 -19.77 13.21 0.54
N MET A 399 -20.23 14.10 -0.35
CA MET A 399 -19.64 15.44 -0.51
C MET A 399 -19.94 16.37 0.67
N GLY A 400 -20.81 15.99 1.62
CA GLY A 400 -21.15 16.80 2.79
C GLY A 400 -22.03 18.01 2.46
N LEU A 401 -22.70 18.02 1.30
CA LEU A 401 -23.62 19.08 0.92
C LEU A 401 -24.94 18.97 1.72
N LYS A 402 -25.63 20.09 1.91
CA LYS A 402 -26.88 20.19 2.69
C LYS A 402 -27.89 21.11 2.02
N GLY A 403 -29.18 20.84 2.26
CA GLY A 403 -30.29 21.58 1.67
C GLY A 403 -30.43 21.35 0.16
N GLU A 404 -31.13 22.24 -0.53
CA GLU A 404 -31.28 22.13 -1.98
C GLU A 404 -29.93 22.30 -2.70
N VAL A 405 -29.49 21.24 -3.38
CA VAL A 405 -28.28 21.20 -4.19
C VAL A 405 -28.62 21.35 -5.66
N VAL A 406 -27.84 22.14 -6.39
CA VAL A 406 -27.94 22.28 -7.85
C VAL A 406 -26.68 21.69 -8.48
N VAL A 407 -26.83 20.76 -9.41
CA VAL A 407 -25.74 20.19 -10.18
C VAL A 407 -25.85 20.64 -11.63
N SER A 408 -24.80 21.23 -12.18
CA SER A 408 -24.65 21.43 -13.61
C SER A 408 -23.56 20.51 -14.18
N TRP A 409 -23.83 19.94 -15.35
CA TRP A 409 -22.89 19.08 -16.08
C TRP A 409 -22.80 19.53 -17.53
N ASN A 410 -21.57 19.81 -17.98
CA ASN A 410 -21.26 20.29 -19.34
C ASN A 410 -22.17 21.48 -19.75
N GLY A 411 -22.34 22.43 -18.82
CA GLY A 411 -23.15 23.64 -19.01
C GLY A 411 -24.67 23.50 -18.86
N LYS A 412 -25.21 22.31 -18.54
CA LYS A 412 -26.66 22.08 -18.38
C LYS A 412 -27.01 21.68 -16.95
N GLU A 413 -28.14 22.16 -16.42
CA GLU A 413 -28.67 21.67 -15.13
C GLU A 413 -28.98 20.17 -15.26
N ALA A 414 -28.36 19.37 -14.42
CA ALA A 414 -28.47 17.91 -14.41
C ALA A 414 -29.25 17.39 -13.19
N TYR A 415 -29.26 18.16 -12.09
CA TYR A 415 -29.99 17.82 -10.88
C TYR A 415 -30.31 19.07 -10.06
N ARG A 416 -31.48 19.05 -9.40
CA ARG A 416 -31.88 19.99 -8.35
C ARG A 416 -32.66 19.23 -7.27
N GLY A 417 -32.25 19.37 -6.02
CA GLY A 417 -32.96 18.78 -4.88
C GLY A 417 -32.04 18.43 -3.72
N GLU A 418 -32.58 17.67 -2.76
CA GLU A 418 -31.83 17.25 -1.57
C GLU A 418 -30.59 16.40 -1.90
N PRO A 419 -29.53 16.42 -1.07
CA PRO A 419 -28.34 15.62 -1.29
C PRO A 419 -28.66 14.12 -1.24
N LYS A 420 -28.31 13.42 -2.31
CA LYS A 420 -28.42 11.97 -2.46
C LYS A 420 -27.44 11.48 -3.54
N VAL A 421 -27.39 10.18 -3.76
CA VAL A 421 -26.72 9.62 -4.93
C VAL A 421 -27.53 9.94 -6.19
N VAL A 422 -26.93 10.60 -7.16
CA VAL A 422 -27.56 11.00 -8.43
C VAL A 422 -26.72 10.54 -9.62
N GLY A 423 -27.39 10.02 -10.64
CA GLY A 423 -26.79 9.74 -11.95
C GLY A 423 -27.00 10.92 -12.89
N VAL A 424 -25.97 11.27 -13.66
CA VAL A 424 -25.97 12.36 -14.63
C VAL A 424 -25.49 11.80 -15.97
N GLY A 425 -26.29 11.94 -17.04
CA GLY A 425 -26.04 11.30 -18.33
C GLY A 425 -26.53 9.85 -18.38
N VAL A 426 -25.88 9.01 -19.20
CA VAL A 426 -26.20 7.59 -19.30
C VAL A 426 -25.44 6.83 -18.22
N VAL A 427 -26.17 6.38 -17.20
CA VAL A 427 -25.64 5.60 -16.08
C VAL A 427 -26.32 4.22 -16.12
N PRO A 428 -25.57 3.12 -16.26
CA PRO A 428 -26.15 1.77 -16.26
C PRO A 428 -26.89 1.48 -14.96
N GLU A 429 -27.99 0.73 -15.03
CA GLU A 429 -28.68 0.27 -13.83
C GLU A 429 -27.77 -0.63 -12.99
N LYS A 430 -27.92 -0.58 -11.65
CA LYS A 430 -27.16 -1.44 -10.73
C LYS A 430 -27.27 -2.90 -11.15
N GLY A 431 -26.15 -3.51 -11.56
CA GLY A 431 -26.06 -4.92 -11.95
C GLY A 431 -25.67 -5.19 -13.42
N GLN A 432 -25.37 -4.16 -14.21
CA GLN A 432 -24.95 -4.30 -15.62
C GLN A 432 -23.43 -4.15 -15.87
N PHE A 433 -22.59 -4.34 -14.85
CA PHE A 433 -21.13 -4.25 -14.98
C PHE A 433 -20.45 -5.62 -14.88
#